data_AF-A0A1S2KY48-F1
#
_entry.id   AF-A0A1S2KY48-F1
#
_cell.length_a   1.000
_cell.length_b   1.000
_cell.length_c   1.000
_cell.angle_alpha   90.00
_cell.angle_beta   90.00
_cell.angle_gamma   90.00
#
_symmetry.space_group_name_H-M   'P 1'
#
loop_
_entity.id
_entity.type
_entity.pdbx_description
1 polymer ?
#
loop_
_entity_poly.entity_id
_entity_poly.type
_entity_poly.pdbx_seq_one_letter_code
_entity_poly.pdbx_strand_id
1 'polypeptide(L)'
;MKQDQNGSLYMNMIFGSLGIILIFLGLLKFLEVEANSSGFILVILGLTITVHYIYHLEKKAGISDKIIWIRALFLILILGSVYYFIA
;
A
#
# COMPACT_ATOMS: atom_id res chain seq x y z
N MET A 1 -12.38 2.43 29.82
CA MET A 1 -11.19 1.93 29.10
C MET A 1 -11.41 2.12 27.59
N LYS A 2 -10.71 3.07 26.94
CA LYS A 2 -10.77 3.35 25.49
C LYS A 2 -9.39 3.26 24.81
N GLN A 3 -8.34 2.91 25.56
CA GLN A 3 -6.96 3.05 25.12
C GLN A 3 -6.43 1.85 24.31
N ASP A 4 -7.09 0.68 24.41
CA ASP A 4 -6.61 -0.59 23.83
C ASP A 4 -7.07 -0.84 22.39
N GLN A 5 -8.24 -0.30 22.00
CA GLN A 5 -8.80 -0.50 20.65
C GLN A 5 -8.08 0.31 19.56
N ASN A 6 -7.47 1.43 19.93
CA ASN A 6 -6.76 2.28 18.97
C ASN A 6 -5.42 1.65 18.57
N GLY A 7 -4.72 0.99 19.50
CA GLY A 7 -3.42 0.37 19.24
C GLY A 7 -3.51 -0.75 18.20
N SER A 8 -4.48 -1.66 18.35
CA SER A 8 -4.71 -2.75 17.39
C SER A 8 -5.10 -2.25 15.99
N LEU A 9 -5.81 -1.13 15.92
CA LEU A 9 -6.23 -0.50 14.68
C LEU A 9 -5.06 0.13 13.91
N TYR A 10 -4.16 0.86 14.57
CA TYR A 10 -2.92 1.36 13.93
C TYR A 10 -1.97 0.23 13.56
N MET A 11 -1.92 -0.86 14.33
CA MET A 11 -1.13 -2.04 14.01
C MET A 11 -1.64 -2.72 12.73
N ASN A 12 -2.96 -2.86 12.57
CA ASN A 12 -3.57 -3.36 11.33
C ASN A 12 -3.27 -2.46 10.12
N MET A 13 -3.26 -1.14 10.33
CA MET A 13 -2.88 -0.17 9.29
C MET A 13 -1.42 -0.36 8.84
N ILE A 14 -0.50 -0.63 9.78
CA ILE A 14 0.91 -0.94 9.46
C ILE A 14 1.01 -2.25 8.68
N PHE A 15 0.35 -3.32 9.13
CA PHE A 15 0.35 -4.60 8.40
C PHE A 15 -0.23 -4.47 6.99
N GLY A 16 -1.32 -3.73 6.83
CA GLY A 16 -1.89 -3.44 5.51
C GLY A 16 -0.91 -2.69 4.61
N SER A 17 -0.11 -1.78 5.18
CA SER A 17 0.93 -1.04 4.44
C SER A 17 2.08 -1.94 3.99
N LEU A 18 2.59 -2.79 4.90
CA LEU A 18 3.64 -3.76 4.60
C LEU A 18 3.18 -4.74 3.51
N GLY A 19 1.92 -5.19 3.57
CA GLY A 19 1.33 -6.02 2.53
C GLY A 19 1.35 -5.38 1.15
N ILE A 20 0.95 -4.10 1.04
CA ILE A 20 0.99 -3.36 -0.23
C ILE A 20 2.43 -3.26 -0.77
N ILE A 21 3.40 -2.97 0.11
CA ILE A 21 4.83 -2.88 -0.28
C ILE A 21 5.32 -4.23 -0.82
N LEU A 22 5.02 -5.33 -0.14
CA LEU A 22 5.42 -6.67 -0.56
C LEU A 22 4.79 -7.07 -1.90
N ILE A 23 3.50 -6.77 -2.09
CA ILE A 23 2.80 -7.00 -3.36
C ILE A 23 3.48 -6.22 -4.48
N PHE A 24 3.73 -4.92 -4.28
CA PHE A 24 4.39 -4.10 -5.29
C PHE A 24 5.79 -4.61 -5.66
N LEU A 25 6.60 -4.97 -4.66
CA LEU A 25 7.93 -5.57 -4.87
C LEU A 25 7.87 -6.88 -5.67
N GLY A 26 6.94 -7.77 -5.31
CA GLY A 26 6.74 -9.03 -6.03
C GLY A 26 6.35 -8.81 -7.49
N LEU A 27 5.48 -7.81 -7.74
CA LEU A 27 5.04 -7.47 -9.09
C LEU A 27 6.15 -6.83 -9.91
N LEU A 28 6.96 -5.93 -9.35
CA LEU A 28 8.13 -5.37 -10.04
C LEU A 28 9.08 -6.48 -10.50
N LYS A 29 9.40 -7.43 -9.62
CA LYS A 29 10.28 -8.55 -9.96
C LYS A 29 9.67 -9.47 -11.03
N PHE A 30 8.35 -9.65 -11.02
CA PHE A 30 7.67 -10.43 -12.05
C PHE A 30 7.75 -9.74 -13.43
N LEU A 31 7.58 -8.42 -13.47
CA LEU A 31 7.64 -7.62 -14.69
C LEU A 31 9.04 -7.52 -15.29
N GLU A 32 10.10 -7.58 -14.48
CA GLU A 32 11.48 -7.69 -14.96
C GLU A 32 11.73 -9.00 -15.72
N VAL A 33 11.11 -10.09 -15.28
CA VAL A 33 11.30 -11.43 -15.87
C VAL A 33 10.44 -11.60 -17.12
N GLU A 34 9.19 -11.15 -17.06
CA GLU A 34 8.26 -11.18 -18.19
C GLU A 34 7.96 -9.75 -18.64
N ALA A 35 8.67 -9.28 -19.67
CA ALA A 35 8.49 -7.97 -20.29
C ALA A 35 7.13 -7.84 -21.03
N ASN A 36 6.03 -8.03 -20.30
CA ASN A 36 4.67 -8.03 -20.79
C ASN A 36 3.95 -6.74 -20.34
N SER A 37 3.87 -5.79 -21.26
CA SER A 37 3.24 -4.48 -21.06
C SER A 37 1.75 -4.56 -20.70
N SER A 38 1.05 -5.64 -21.08
CA SER A 38 -0.36 -5.83 -20.73
C SER A 38 -0.56 -6.24 -19.25
N GLY A 39 0.38 -7.03 -18.71
CA GLY A 39 0.41 -7.40 -17.30
C GLY A 39 0.63 -6.20 -16.38
N PHE A 40 1.44 -5.24 -16.83
CA PHE A 40 1.71 -3.99 -16.10
C PHE A 40 0.46 -3.17 -15.80
N ILE A 41 -0.44 -3.04 -16.79
CA ILE A 41 -1.69 -2.28 -16.64
C ILE A 41 -2.60 -2.94 -15.61
N LEU A 42 -2.74 -4.26 -15.66
CA LEU A 42 -3.55 -5.02 -14.70
C LEU A 42 -3.02 -4.88 -13.27
N VAL A 43 -1.69 -4.89 -13.11
CA VAL A 43 -1.02 -4.66 -11.83
C VAL A 43 -1.35 -3.28 -11.26
N ILE A 44 -1.22 -2.22 -12.07
CA ILE A 44 -1.51 -0.85 -11.63
C ILE A 44 -2.98 -0.70 -11.25
N LEU A 45 -3.89 -1.24 -12.06
CA LEU A 45 -5.32 -1.21 -11.77
C LEU A 45 -5.66 -1.95 -10.49
N GLY A 46 -5.12 -3.16 -10.31
CA GLY A 46 -5.30 -3.96 -9.09
C GLY A 46 -4.82 -3.22 -7.84
N LEU A 47 -3.60 -2.66 -7.88
CA LEU A 47 -3.06 -1.87 -6.78
C LEU A 47 -3.93 -0.64 -6.47
N THR A 48 -4.38 0.07 -7.49
CA THR A 48 -5.24 1.25 -7.33
C THR A 48 -6.55 0.89 -6.63
N ILE A 49 -7.22 -0.19 -7.06
CA ILE A 49 -8.47 -0.67 -6.46
C ILE A 49 -8.23 -1.11 -5.01
N THR A 50 -7.16 -1.87 -4.74
CA THR A 50 -6.84 -2.33 -3.38
C THR A 50 -6.53 -1.17 -2.45
N VAL A 51 -5.72 -0.19 -2.87
CA VAL A 51 -5.42 1.01 -2.08
C VAL A 51 -6.68 1.80 -1.79
N HIS A 52 -7.56 1.97 -2.78
CA HIS A 52 -8.83 2.67 -2.59
C HIS A 52 -9.77 1.93 -1.61
N TYR A 53 -9.83 0.61 -1.69
CA TYR A 53 -10.61 -0.20 -0.74
C TYR A 53 -10.06 -0.10 0.69
N ILE A 54 -8.74 -0.14 0.85
CA ILE A 54 -8.10 0.04 2.17
C ILE A 54 -8.39 1.43 2.72
N TYR A 55 -8.30 2.48 1.91
CA TYR A 55 -8.70 3.84 2.31
C TYR A 55 -10.14 3.88 2.83
N HIS A 56 -11.07 3.22 2.12
CA HIS A 56 -12.47 3.12 2.55
C HIS A 56 -12.61 2.41 3.92
N LEU A 57 -11.89 1.31 4.13
CA LEU A 57 -11.91 0.58 5.41
C LEU A 57 -11.30 1.39 6.56
N GLU A 58 -10.18 2.07 6.33
CA GLU A 58 -9.50 2.92 7.33
C GLU A 58 -10.40 4.08 7.75
N LYS A 59 -11.10 4.70 6.79
CA LYS A 59 -12.07 5.76 7.05
C LYS A 59 -13.28 5.25 7.82
N LYS A 60 -13.80 4.06 7.47
CA LYS A 60 -14.89 3.41 8.20
C LYS A 60 -14.49 3.03 9.64
N ALA A 61 -13.22 2.73 9.87
CA ALA A 61 -12.66 2.43 11.19
C ALA A 61 -12.42 3.69 12.05
N GLY A 62 -12.64 4.90 11.52
CA GLY A 62 -12.47 6.15 12.25
C GLY A 62 -11.05 6.73 12.21
N ILE A 63 -10.18 6.25 11.31
CA ILE A 63 -8.86 6.86 11.10
C ILE A 63 -9.04 8.20 10.40
N SER A 64 -8.39 9.23 10.95
CA SER A 64 -8.43 10.56 10.34
C SER A 64 -7.75 10.57 8.96
N ASP A 65 -8.31 11.33 8.02
CA ASP A 65 -7.74 11.47 6.68
C ASP A 65 -6.27 11.91 6.70
N LYS A 66 -5.88 12.75 7.67
CA LYS A 66 -4.48 13.19 7.83
C LYS A 66 -3.50 12.03 8.01
N ILE A 67 -3.87 11.04 8.83
CA ILE A 67 -3.02 9.88 9.11
C ILE A 67 -2.93 8.98 7.88
N ILE A 68 -4.05 8.78 7.18
CA ILE A 68 -4.07 8.00 5.95
C ILE A 68 -3.19 8.64 4.87
N TRP A 69 -3.27 9.97 4.70
CA TRP A 69 -2.44 10.72 3.75
C TRP A 69 -0.96 10.69 4.10
N ILE A 70 -0.58 10.84 5.37
CA ILE A 70 0.83 10.70 5.82
C ILE A 70 1.37 9.32 5.46
N ARG A 71 0.60 8.27 5.77
CA ARG A 71 0.97 6.89 5.44
C ARG A 71 1.06 6.66 3.93
N ALA A 72 0.14 7.21 3.14
CA ALA A 72 0.20 7.13 1.67
C ALA A 72 1.46 7.82 1.12
N LEU A 73 1.82 8.99 1.65
CA LEU A 73 3.04 9.71 1.26
C LEU A 73 4.30 8.91 1.60
N PHE A 74 4.36 8.31 2.79
CA PHE A 74 5.44 7.38 3.17
C PHE A 74 5.51 6.18 2.22
N LEU A 75 4.37 5.59 1.87
CA LEU A 75 4.31 4.45 0.96
C LEU A 75 4.86 4.82 -0.42
N ILE A 76 4.45 5.96 -0.98
CA ILE A 76 4.96 6.47 -2.27
C ILE A 76 6.48 6.69 -2.20
N LEU A 77 7.00 7.29 -1.13
CA LEU A 77 8.44 7.50 -0.95
C LEU A 77 9.22 6.18 -0.90
N ILE A 78 8.73 5.18 -0.18
CA ILE A 78 9.36 3.86 -0.08
C ILE A 78 9.34 3.19 -1.45
N LEU A 79 8.19 3.15 -2.13
CA LEU A 79 8.07 2.52 -3.44
C LEU A 79 8.94 3.21 -4.49
N GLY A 80 9.00 4.54 -4.49
CA GLY A 80 9.85 5.31 -5.38
C GLY A 80 11.35 5.09 -5.13
N SER A 81 11.76 5.01 -3.85
CA SER A 81 13.14 4.70 -3.48
C SER A 81 13.54 3.29 -3.91
N VAL A 82 12.68 2.31 -3.64
CA VAL A 82 12.85 0.92 -4.07
C VAL A 82 13.00 0.83 -5.58
N TYR A 83 12.11 1.49 -6.33
CA TYR A 83 12.18 1.53 -7.78
C TYR A 83 13.51 2.12 -8.27
N TYR A 84 13.97 3.23 -7.68
CA TYR A 84 15.26 3.86 -8.03
C TYR A 84 16.48 2.95 -7.78
N PHE A 85 16.45 2.08 -6.77
CA PHE A 85 17.54 1.15 -6.50
C PHE A 85 17.49 -0.12 -7.37
N ILE A 86 16.32 -0.47 -7.89
CA ILE A 86 16.10 -1.68 -8.70
C ILE A 86 16.25 -1.37 -10.20
N ALA A 87 15.74 -0.22 -10.67
CA ALA A 87 15.78 0.24 -12.06
C ALA A 87 17.11 0.93 -12.41
#